data_AF-A0A7J6X735-F1
#
_entry.id   AF-A0A7J6X735-F1
#
_cell.length_a   1.000
_cell.length_b   1.000
_cell.length_c   1.000
_cell.angle_alpha   90.00
_cell.angle_beta   90.00
_cell.angle_gamma   90.00
#
_symmetry.space_group_name_H-M   'P 1'
#
loop_
_entity.id
_entity.type
_entity.pdbx_description
1 polymer ?
#
loop_
_entity_poly.entity_id
_entity_poly.type
_entity_poly.pdbx_seq_one_letter_code
_entity_poly.pdbx_strand_id
1 'polypeptide(L)'
;MDRFSTKKMTTALFFLAIYLCGSLFVFALAKDDTPKSGTVIGIDLGTTYSCVGVYKNGHVEIIANDQGNRITPSWVAFTDGERLIGEAAKNQAAVNPERTIFDVKRLIGRKFDDKEVQRDMKLVPYKIVNRDGKPYIQVKIKDGETKVFSPEEISAMILTKMKETAEAFLGKKIKDAVITVPGI
;
A
#
# COMPACT_ATOMS: atom_id res chain seq x y z
N MET A 1 14.18 -4.29 -78.21
CA MET A 1 14.47 -3.98 -76.79
C MET A 1 13.72 -2.69 -76.47
N ASP A 2 12.84 -2.50 -75.47
CA ASP A 2 12.89 -3.02 -74.11
C ASP A 2 11.56 -2.79 -73.33
N ARG A 3 10.39 -2.76 -73.98
CA ARG A 3 9.10 -2.43 -73.30
C ARG A 3 8.60 -3.51 -72.32
N PHE A 4 9.08 -4.74 -72.43
CA PHE A 4 8.69 -5.84 -71.54
C PHE A 4 9.45 -5.81 -70.20
N SER A 5 10.68 -5.30 -70.22
CA SER A 5 11.54 -5.15 -69.03
C SER A 5 11.01 -4.04 -68.10
N THR A 6 10.57 -2.91 -68.66
CA THR A 6 10.08 -1.75 -67.89
C THR A 6 8.79 -2.03 -67.11
N LYS A 7 7.87 -2.83 -67.66
CA LYS A 7 6.63 -3.22 -66.96
C LYS A 7 6.88 -4.17 -65.80
N LYS A 8 7.77 -5.15 -65.96
CA LYS A 8 8.15 -6.06 -64.87
C LYS A 8 8.85 -5.31 -63.72
N MET A 9 9.68 -4.33 -64.06
CA MET A 9 10.41 -3.52 -63.08
C MET A 9 9.48 -2.59 -62.30
N THR A 10 8.51 -1.93 -62.95
CA THR A 10 7.51 -1.10 -62.25
C THR A 10 6.59 -1.93 -61.35
N THR A 11 6.17 -3.12 -61.79
CA THR A 11 5.41 -4.04 -60.95
C THR A 11 6.21 -4.54 -59.74
N ALA A 12 7.49 -4.88 -59.93
CA ALA A 12 8.37 -5.32 -58.84
C ALA A 12 8.62 -4.21 -57.79
N LEU A 13 8.82 -2.97 -58.24
CA LEU A 13 8.96 -1.82 -57.34
C LEU A 13 7.68 -1.54 -56.54
N PHE A 14 6.50 -1.76 -57.15
CA PHE A 14 5.22 -1.60 -56.46
C PHE A 14 5.03 -2.64 -55.35
N PHE A 15 5.36 -3.90 -55.63
CA PHE A 15 5.29 -4.97 -54.61
C PHE A 15 6.34 -4.79 -53.50
N LEU A 16 7.54 -4.32 -53.84
CA LEU A 16 8.59 -4.01 -52.86
C LEU A 16 8.17 -2.84 -51.96
N ALA A 17 7.56 -1.79 -52.52
CA ALA A 17 7.03 -0.66 -51.76
C ALA A 17 5.88 -1.06 -50.82
N ILE A 18 4.96 -1.92 -51.28
CA ILE A 18 3.89 -2.48 -50.42
C ILE A 18 4.48 -3.33 -49.29
N TYR A 19 5.51 -4.13 -49.57
CA TYR A 19 6.16 -4.96 -48.55
C TYR A 19 6.93 -4.12 -47.53
N LEU A 20 7.66 -3.09 -47.97
CA LEU A 20 8.34 -2.14 -47.09
C LEU A 20 7.34 -1.33 -46.25
N CYS A 21 6.30 -0.75 -46.84
CA CYS A 21 5.25 -0.05 -46.10
C CYS A 21 4.51 -0.98 -45.14
N GLY A 22 4.18 -2.20 -45.56
CA GLY A 22 3.51 -3.20 -44.72
C GLY A 22 4.39 -3.61 -43.53
N SER A 23 5.68 -3.83 -43.74
CA SER A 23 6.62 -4.17 -42.66
C SER A 23 6.82 -3.01 -41.68
N LEU A 24 6.95 -1.77 -42.16
CA LEU A 24 7.01 -0.55 -41.33
C LEU A 24 5.71 -0.36 -40.52
N PHE A 25 4.56 -0.68 -41.11
CA PHE A 25 3.26 -0.61 -40.43
C PHE A 25 3.11 -1.70 -39.35
N VAL A 26 3.63 -2.90 -39.60
CA VAL A 26 3.67 -3.99 -38.59
C VAL A 26 4.58 -3.63 -37.42
N PHE A 27 5.73 -3.00 -37.68
CA PHE A 27 6.61 -2.49 -36.60
C PHE A 27 5.96 -1.33 -35.82
N ALA A 28 5.19 -0.46 -36.47
CA ALA A 28 4.45 0.61 -35.79
C ALA A 28 3.27 0.09 -34.95
N LEU A 29 2.73 -1.10 -35.29
CA LEU A 29 1.63 -1.74 -34.59
C LEU A 29 2.06 -2.81 -33.58
N ALA A 30 3.36 -2.92 -33.28
CA ALA A 30 3.85 -3.71 -32.15
C ALA A 30 3.27 -3.08 -30.87
N LYS A 31 2.12 -3.59 -30.45
CA LYS A 31 1.43 -3.21 -29.24
C LYS A 31 2.32 -3.66 -28.09
N ASP A 32 2.72 -2.72 -27.25
CA ASP A 32 3.44 -3.00 -26.02
C ASP A 32 2.50 -3.79 -25.09
N ASP A 33 2.54 -5.12 -25.21
CA ASP A 33 1.73 -6.07 -24.43
C ASP A 33 2.32 -6.30 -23.03
N THR A 34 3.24 -5.43 -22.58
CA THR A 34 3.60 -5.40 -21.17
C THR A 34 2.35 -5.06 -20.35
N PRO A 35 1.98 -5.88 -19.34
CA PRO A 35 0.90 -5.54 -18.44
C PRO A 35 1.25 -4.19 -17.83
N LYS A 36 0.50 -3.14 -18.15
CA LYS A 36 0.65 -1.85 -17.49
C LYS A 36 0.36 -2.09 -16.01
N SER A 37 1.42 -2.19 -15.21
CA SER A 37 1.33 -2.19 -13.76
C SER A 37 0.43 -1.03 -13.36
N GLY A 38 -0.55 -1.31 -12.50
CA GLY A 38 -1.36 -0.26 -11.90
C GLY A 38 -0.47 0.75 -11.19
N THR A 39 -1.04 1.91 -10.82
CA THR A 39 -0.30 2.85 -9.98
C THR A 39 0.09 2.16 -8.68
N VAL A 40 1.40 2.10 -8.44
CA VAL A 40 2.00 1.59 -7.21
C VAL A 40 2.25 2.77 -6.27
N ILE A 41 1.89 2.60 -5.00
CA ILE A 41 2.18 3.58 -3.94
C ILE A 41 3.33 3.10 -3.06
N GLY A 42 4.11 4.04 -2.53
CA GLY A 42 5.08 3.77 -1.48
C GLY A 42 4.47 4.07 -0.12
N ILE A 43 4.51 3.13 0.81
CA ILE A 43 4.03 3.32 2.18
C ILE A 43 5.20 3.14 3.14
N ASP A 44 5.48 4.19 3.89
CA ASP A 44 6.30 4.07 5.08
C ASP A 44 5.40 3.66 6.26
N LEU A 45 5.49 2.40 6.69
CA LEU A 45 4.75 1.90 7.84
C LEU A 45 5.59 2.12 9.11
N GLY A 46 5.65 3.32 9.66
CA GLY A 46 6.47 3.57 10.85
C GLY A 46 5.81 3.11 12.16
N THR A 47 6.62 3.01 13.22
CA THR A 47 6.15 2.59 14.55
C THR A 47 5.13 3.55 15.13
N THR A 48 5.39 4.86 15.05
CA THR A 48 4.52 5.91 15.62
C THR A 48 3.70 6.64 14.56
N TYR A 49 4.28 6.84 13.37
CA TYR A 49 3.66 7.52 12.25
C TYR A 49 3.89 6.73 10.97
N SER A 50 2.92 6.78 10.07
CA SER A 50 3.00 6.24 8.72
C SER A 50 2.86 7.37 7.70
N CYS A 51 3.39 7.14 6.50
CA CYS A 51 3.36 8.07 5.38
C CYS A 51 3.05 7.32 4.09
N VAL A 52 2.39 7.97 3.15
CA VAL A 52 2.12 7.41 1.82
C VAL A 52 2.50 8.41 0.74
N GLY A 53 3.17 7.90 -0.29
CA GLY A 53 3.61 8.67 -1.44
C GLY A 53 3.39 7.94 -2.76
N VAL A 54 3.41 8.70 -3.84
CA VAL A 54 3.26 8.19 -5.21
C VAL A 54 4.26 8.89 -6.12
N TYR A 55 4.86 8.15 -7.06
CA TYR A 55 5.65 8.75 -8.13
C TYR A 55 4.73 9.10 -9.31
N LYS A 56 4.58 10.39 -9.61
CA LYS A 56 3.70 10.90 -10.66
C LYS A 56 4.30 12.16 -11.28
N ASN A 57 4.11 12.36 -12.57
CA ASN A 57 4.57 13.58 -13.28
C ASN A 57 6.07 13.88 -13.04
N GLY A 58 6.91 12.85 -13.05
CA GLY A 58 8.37 12.99 -12.93
C GLY A 58 8.91 13.25 -11.51
N HIS A 59 8.05 13.30 -10.48
CA HIS A 59 8.46 13.55 -9.10
C HIS A 59 7.70 12.67 -8.11
N VAL A 60 8.21 12.60 -6.88
CA VAL A 60 7.52 11.97 -5.75
C VAL A 60 6.57 12.99 -5.12
N GLU A 61 5.33 12.58 -4.94
CA GLU A 61 4.32 13.34 -4.22
C GLU A 61 3.97 12.63 -2.91
N ILE A 62 4.15 13.33 -1.79
CA ILE A 62 3.74 12.87 -0.46
C ILE A 62 2.30 13.31 -0.21
N ILE A 63 1.42 12.34 -0.01
CA ILE A 63 -0.02 12.56 -0.01
C ILE A 63 -0.45 12.98 1.40
N ALA A 64 -1.14 14.11 1.49
CA ALA A 64 -1.78 14.54 2.72
C ALA A 64 -3.05 13.73 3.00
N ASN A 65 -3.30 13.41 4.27
CA ASN A 65 -4.54 12.77 4.70
C ASN A 65 -5.72 13.76 4.70
N ASP A 66 -6.89 13.27 5.13
CA ASP A 66 -8.14 14.04 5.22
C ASP A 66 -8.08 15.24 6.18
N GLN A 67 -7.06 15.31 7.04
CA GLN A 67 -6.78 16.45 7.91
C GLN A 67 -5.69 17.39 7.36
N GLY A 68 -5.15 17.11 6.18
CA GLY A 68 -4.07 17.88 5.57
C GLY A 68 -2.66 17.50 6.06
N ASN A 69 -2.53 16.47 6.90
CA ASN A 69 -1.22 16.02 7.41
C ASN A 69 -0.55 15.04 6.45
N ARG A 70 0.76 15.21 6.22
CA ARG A 70 1.56 14.30 5.38
C ARG A 70 2.07 13.05 6.10
N ILE A 71 1.84 12.97 7.40
CA ILE A 71 2.10 11.80 8.24
C ILE A 71 0.85 11.52 9.05
N THR A 72 0.50 10.25 9.20
CA THR A 72 -0.69 9.80 9.94
C THR A 72 -0.22 8.94 11.11
N PRO A 73 -0.71 9.14 12.35
CA PRO A 73 -0.36 8.27 13.46
C PRO A 73 -0.64 6.79 13.17
N SER A 74 0.31 5.91 13.48
CA SER A 74 0.16 4.44 13.43
C SER A 74 -0.68 3.92 14.60
N TRP A 75 -1.89 4.45 14.74
CA TRP A 75 -2.78 4.26 15.88
C TRP A 75 -4.12 3.71 15.40
N VAL A 76 -4.68 2.74 16.12
CA VAL A 76 -6.00 2.16 15.88
C VAL A 76 -6.78 2.17 17.18
N ALA A 77 -8.01 2.66 17.17
CA ALA A 77 -8.88 2.61 18.33
C ALA A 77 -10.21 1.92 18.01
N PHE A 78 -10.70 1.15 18.97
CA PHE A 78 -12.02 0.55 18.91
C PHE A 78 -12.97 1.32 19.82
N THR A 79 -14.07 1.79 19.24
CA THR A 79 -15.19 2.40 19.97
C THR A 79 -16.44 1.53 19.82
N ASP A 80 -17.54 1.92 20.47
CA ASP A 80 -18.81 1.20 20.33
C ASP A 80 -19.54 1.54 19.02
N GLY A 81 -19.16 2.65 18.37
CA GLY A 81 -19.66 3.02 17.06
C GLY A 81 -18.80 2.43 15.95
N GLU A 82 -17.58 2.95 15.82
CA GLU A 82 -16.69 2.63 14.71
C GLU A 82 -15.24 2.39 15.15
N ARG A 83 -14.45 1.87 14.21
CA ARG A 83 -13.00 1.78 14.37
C ARG A 83 -12.37 3.06 13.86
N LEU A 84 -11.62 3.72 14.73
CA LEU A 84 -10.87 4.93 14.41
C LEU A 84 -9.42 4.56 14.06
N ILE A 85 -8.82 5.28 13.12
CA ILE A 85 -7.43 5.07 12.69
C ILE A 85 -6.77 6.45 12.52
N GLY A 86 -5.49 6.56 12.84
CA GLY A 86 -4.76 7.82 12.69
C GLY A 86 -5.01 8.80 13.84
N GLU A 87 -5.18 10.06 13.50
CA GLU A 87 -5.37 11.16 14.43
C GLU A 87 -6.61 10.96 15.31
N ALA A 88 -7.71 10.47 14.74
CA ALA A 88 -8.92 10.19 15.51
C ALA A 88 -8.67 9.17 16.63
N ALA A 89 -7.89 8.11 16.35
CA ALA A 89 -7.50 7.13 17.37
C ALA A 89 -6.53 7.72 18.40
N LYS A 90 -5.55 8.52 17.96
CA LYS A 90 -4.59 9.17 18.86
C LYS A 90 -5.24 10.17 19.81
N ASN A 91 -6.18 10.97 19.31
CA ASN A 91 -6.80 12.05 20.08
C ASN A 91 -7.66 11.55 21.25
N GLN A 92 -8.23 10.34 21.14
CA GLN A 92 -9.05 9.74 22.21
C GLN A 92 -8.28 8.80 23.13
N ALA A 93 -6.96 8.65 22.96
CA ALA A 93 -6.13 7.72 23.72
C ALA A 93 -6.19 7.92 25.24
N ALA A 94 -6.30 9.17 25.69
CA ALA A 94 -6.33 9.50 27.11
C ALA A 94 -7.64 9.05 27.80
N VAL A 95 -8.75 9.00 27.05
CA VAL A 95 -10.08 8.64 27.59
C VAL A 95 -10.46 7.19 27.32
N ASN A 96 -9.80 6.54 26.36
CA ASN A 96 -10.04 5.15 25.98
C ASN A 96 -8.72 4.38 25.76
N PRO A 97 -7.85 4.28 26.78
CA PRO A 97 -6.48 3.80 26.62
C PRO A 97 -6.42 2.29 26.33
N GLU A 98 -7.24 1.46 26.98
CA GLU A 98 -7.21 0.00 26.81
C GLU A 98 -7.69 -0.46 25.43
N ARG A 99 -8.46 0.37 24.71
CA ARG A 99 -8.96 0.09 23.36
C ARG A 99 -8.26 0.91 22.29
N THR A 100 -7.17 1.61 22.63
CA THR A 100 -6.34 2.38 21.71
C THR A 100 -4.97 1.73 21.55
N ILE A 101 -4.69 1.23 20.36
CA ILE A 101 -3.53 0.41 20.03
C ILE A 101 -2.54 1.26 19.23
N PHE A 102 -1.29 1.25 19.67
CA PHE A 102 -0.16 1.96 19.06
C PHE A 102 1.13 1.16 19.28
N ASP A 103 2.22 1.54 18.61
CA ASP A 103 3.52 0.84 18.68
C ASP A 103 3.48 -0.64 18.24
N VAL A 104 2.42 -1.06 17.53
CA VAL A 104 2.20 -2.46 17.15
C VAL A 104 3.32 -3.05 16.28
N LYS A 105 4.04 -2.20 15.55
CA LYS A 105 5.22 -2.61 14.74
C LYS A 105 6.33 -3.22 15.60
N ARG A 106 6.39 -2.93 16.90
CA ARG A 106 7.33 -3.55 17.84
C ARG A 106 7.05 -5.04 18.05
N LEU A 107 5.81 -5.48 17.86
CA LEU A 107 5.37 -6.86 18.12
C LEU A 107 5.44 -7.76 16.88
N ILE A 108 5.42 -7.20 15.67
CA ILE A 108 5.40 -7.95 14.41
C ILE A 108 6.61 -8.88 14.33
N GLY A 109 6.36 -10.15 13.99
CA GLY A 109 7.41 -11.16 13.81
C GLY A 109 8.11 -11.62 15.09
N ARG A 110 7.71 -11.14 16.27
CA ARG A 110 8.30 -11.55 17.56
C ARG A 110 7.61 -12.76 18.19
N LYS A 111 8.32 -13.41 19.11
CA LYS A 111 7.76 -14.40 20.03
C LYS A 111 7.20 -13.71 21.26
N PHE A 112 6.17 -14.29 21.88
CA PHE A 112 5.57 -13.73 23.08
C PHE A 112 6.58 -13.55 24.22
N ASP A 113 7.47 -14.54 24.40
CA ASP A 113 8.47 -14.54 25.48
C ASP A 113 9.74 -13.70 25.18
N ASP A 114 9.77 -12.96 24.06
CA ASP A 114 10.87 -12.04 23.75
C ASP A 114 10.98 -10.95 24.84
N LYS A 115 12.19 -10.65 25.29
CA LYS A 115 12.47 -9.65 26.34
C LYS A 115 11.89 -8.28 25.99
N GLU A 116 11.94 -7.91 24.71
CA GLU A 116 11.37 -6.63 24.25
C GLU A 116 9.84 -6.64 24.34
N VAL A 117 9.18 -7.75 23.96
CA VAL A 117 7.72 -7.90 24.11
C VAL A 117 7.32 -7.82 25.59
N GLN A 118 8.02 -8.55 26.45
CA GLN A 118 7.76 -8.55 27.90
C GLN A 118 7.99 -7.17 28.55
N ARG A 119 8.89 -6.37 27.99
CA ARG A 119 9.12 -4.98 28.40
C ARG A 119 7.98 -4.08 27.92
N ASP A 120 7.64 -4.14 26.64
CA ASP A 120 6.59 -3.31 26.02
C ASP A 120 5.23 -3.56 26.66
N MET A 121 4.92 -4.81 27.03
CA MET A 121 3.72 -5.19 27.79
C MET A 121 3.51 -4.42 29.09
N LYS A 122 4.58 -3.91 29.71
CA LYS A 122 4.50 -3.14 30.96
C LYS A 122 4.29 -1.64 30.72
N LEU A 123 4.45 -1.20 29.47
CA LEU A 123 4.44 0.21 29.09
C LEU A 123 3.16 0.59 28.34
N VAL A 124 2.53 -0.38 27.67
CA VAL A 124 1.29 -0.14 26.92
C VAL A 124 0.05 -0.35 27.79
N PRO A 125 -1.03 0.41 27.57
CA PRO A 125 -2.26 0.29 28.35
C PRO A 125 -3.17 -0.84 27.89
N TYR A 126 -2.98 -1.36 26.68
CA TYR A 126 -3.81 -2.42 26.11
C TYR A 126 -3.25 -3.80 26.42
N LYS A 127 -4.11 -4.82 26.39
CA LYS A 127 -3.74 -6.17 26.78
C LYS A 127 -3.05 -6.91 25.63
N ILE A 128 -1.83 -7.37 25.86
CA ILE A 128 -1.12 -8.32 24.99
C ILE A 128 -1.24 -9.72 25.59
N VAL A 129 -1.62 -10.70 24.77
CA VAL A 129 -1.83 -12.09 25.18
C VAL A 129 -0.99 -13.05 24.34
N ASN A 130 -0.65 -14.20 24.92
CA ASN A 130 0.02 -15.26 24.20
C ASN A 130 -1.01 -16.09 23.42
N ARG A 131 -0.78 -16.26 22.13
CA ARG A 131 -1.48 -17.24 21.31
C ARG A 131 -0.44 -17.99 20.49
N ASP A 132 -0.30 -19.28 20.78
CA ASP A 132 0.62 -20.18 20.09
C ASP A 132 2.09 -19.67 20.06
N GLY A 133 2.54 -19.07 21.17
CA GLY A 133 3.90 -18.55 21.34
C GLY A 133 4.13 -17.18 20.69
N LYS A 134 3.08 -16.52 20.17
CA LYS A 134 3.15 -15.20 19.54
C LYS A 134 2.34 -14.15 20.31
N PRO A 135 2.76 -12.88 20.29
CA PRO A 135 2.01 -11.80 20.91
C PRO A 135 0.79 -11.42 20.06
N TYR A 136 -0.37 -11.36 20.70
CA TYR A 136 -1.62 -10.87 20.12
C TYR A 136 -2.20 -9.76 20.99
N ILE A 137 -2.99 -8.87 20.40
CA ILE A 137 -3.65 -7.77 21.07
C ILE A 137 -5.08 -8.18 21.39
N GLN A 138 -5.41 -8.29 22.68
CA GLN A 138 -6.77 -8.53 23.14
C GLN A 138 -7.45 -7.18 23.44
N VAL A 139 -8.56 -6.89 22.76
CA VAL A 139 -9.28 -5.63 22.91
C VAL A 139 -10.79 -5.86 22.96
N LYS A 140 -11.49 -5.07 23.78
CA LYS A 140 -12.95 -5.01 23.77
C LYS A 140 -13.41 -4.17 22.59
N ILE A 141 -14.27 -4.72 21.75
CA ILE A 141 -14.91 -4.02 20.65
C ILE A 141 -16.36 -3.67 21.06
N LYS A 142 -17.24 -3.45 20.08
CA LYS A 142 -18.65 -3.13 20.28
C LYS A 142 -19.35 -4.18 21.17
N ASP A 143 -20.30 -3.72 21.98
CA ASP A 143 -21.16 -4.53 22.86
C ASP A 143 -20.39 -5.35 23.92
N GLY A 144 -19.13 -4.98 24.20
CA GLY A 144 -18.27 -5.67 25.16
C GLY A 144 -17.65 -6.97 24.64
N GLU A 145 -17.87 -7.32 23.37
CA GLU A 145 -17.24 -8.48 22.74
C GLU A 145 -15.72 -8.33 22.79
N THR A 146 -15.02 -9.37 23.23
CA THR A 146 -13.56 -9.38 23.27
C THR A 146 -13.03 -10.01 21.99
N LYS A 147 -12.21 -9.27 21.23
CA LYS A 147 -11.48 -9.77 20.07
C LYS A 147 -9.99 -9.81 20.32
N VAL A 148 -9.33 -10.73 19.60
CA VAL A 148 -7.90 -10.97 19.67
C VAL A 148 -7.34 -10.78 18.26
N PHE A 149 -6.54 -9.75 18.07
CA PHE A 149 -5.93 -9.39 16.79
C PHE A 149 -4.44 -9.70 16.81
N SER A 150 -3.93 -10.22 15.70
CA SER A 150 -2.49 -10.27 15.46
C SER A 150 -1.93 -8.85 15.25
N PRO A 151 -0.63 -8.63 15.53
CA PRO A 151 0.05 -7.38 15.17
C PRO A 151 -0.10 -7.02 13.69
N GLU A 152 -0.12 -8.04 12.82
CA GLU A 152 -0.29 -7.91 11.38
C GLU A 152 -1.69 -7.41 11.00
N GLU A 153 -2.75 -7.85 11.69
CA GLU A 153 -4.12 -7.35 11.46
C GLU A 153 -4.26 -5.87 11.84
N ILE A 154 -3.69 -5.44 12.98
CA ILE A 154 -3.68 -4.02 13.36
C ILE A 154 -2.88 -3.20 12.35
N SER A 155 -1.73 -3.71 11.90
CA SER A 155 -0.91 -3.07 10.87
C SER A 155 -1.67 -2.96 9.54
N ALA A 156 -2.45 -3.97 9.18
CA ALA A 156 -3.28 -3.97 7.98
C ALA A 156 -4.36 -2.89 8.02
N MET A 157 -4.91 -2.57 9.21
CA MET A 157 -5.84 -1.45 9.37
C MET A 157 -5.14 -0.11 9.07
N ILE A 158 -3.91 0.07 9.55
CA ILE A 158 -3.10 1.27 9.26
C ILE A 158 -2.78 1.36 7.75
N LEU A 159 -2.35 0.24 7.14
CA LEU A 159 -2.11 0.17 5.69
C LEU A 159 -3.37 0.47 4.87
N THR A 160 -4.54 0.04 5.36
CA THR A 160 -5.83 0.35 4.72
C THR A 160 -6.09 1.86 4.73
N LYS A 161 -5.85 2.55 5.86
CA LYS A 161 -5.96 4.02 5.91
C LYS A 161 -4.99 4.70 4.94
N MET A 162 -3.75 4.21 4.83
CA MET A 162 -2.76 4.77 3.88
C MET A 162 -3.21 4.57 2.42
N LYS A 163 -3.77 3.41 2.12
CA LYS A 163 -4.38 3.14 0.82
C LYS A 163 -5.56 4.08 0.55
N GLU A 164 -6.48 4.23 1.49
CA GLU A 164 -7.65 5.12 1.35
C GLU A 164 -7.23 6.57 1.09
N THR A 165 -6.21 7.06 1.80
CA THR A 165 -5.61 8.38 1.57
C THR A 165 -5.09 8.52 0.14
N ALA A 166 -4.37 7.52 -0.37
CA ALA A 166 -3.89 7.54 -1.74
C ALA A 166 -5.01 7.40 -2.79
N GLU A 167 -6.03 6.58 -2.54
CA GLU A 167 -7.19 6.41 -3.42
C GLU A 167 -8.00 7.71 -3.53
N ALA A 168 -8.22 8.41 -2.40
CA ALA A 168 -8.89 9.70 -2.37
C ALA A 168 -8.11 10.76 -3.17
N PHE A 169 -6.78 10.78 -3.02
CA PHE A 169 -5.92 11.71 -3.75
C PHE A 169 -5.87 11.42 -5.27
N LEU A 170 -5.79 10.14 -5.66
CA LEU A 170 -5.63 9.74 -7.06
C LEU A 170 -6.96 9.56 -7.82
N GLY A 171 -8.09 9.53 -7.11
CA GLY A 171 -9.41 9.31 -7.70
C GLY A 171 -9.62 7.91 -8.28
N LYS A 172 -8.84 6.92 -7.85
CA LYS A 172 -8.91 5.54 -8.37
C LYS A 172 -8.46 4.50 -7.34
N LYS A 173 -8.83 3.25 -7.57
CA LYS A 173 -8.44 2.12 -6.72
C LYS A 173 -6.96 1.77 -6.86
N ILE A 174 -6.32 1.49 -5.73
CA ILE A 174 -4.92 1.07 -5.65
C ILE A 174 -4.84 -0.39 -5.22
N LYS A 175 -4.07 -1.19 -5.98
CA LYS A 175 -3.91 -2.62 -5.77
C LYS A 175 -2.51 -2.99 -5.29
N ASP A 176 -1.51 -2.21 -5.69
CA ASP A 176 -0.11 -2.51 -5.52
C ASP A 176 0.57 -1.47 -4.63
N ALA A 177 1.43 -1.91 -3.73
CA ALA A 177 2.18 -1.04 -2.84
C ALA A 177 3.57 -1.61 -2.55
N VAL A 178 4.53 -0.71 -2.31
CA VAL A 178 5.83 -1.02 -1.72
C VAL A 178 5.80 -0.54 -0.27
N ILE A 179 6.11 -1.42 0.69
CA ILE A 179 6.02 -1.13 2.12
C ILE A 179 7.43 -1.16 2.75
N THR A 180 7.77 -0.14 3.53
CA THR A 180 9.07 -0.08 4.22
C THR A 180 9.11 -0.98 5.47
N VAL A 181 10.29 -1.51 5.75
CA VAL A 181 10.65 -2.17 7.01
C VAL A 181 11.94 -1.53 7.54
N PRO A 182 12.21 -1.60 8.86
CA PRO A 182 13.48 -1.10 9.40
C PRO A 182 14.65 -1.79 8.71
N GLY A 183 15.72 -1.04 8.45
CA GLY A 183 17.01 -1.62 8.08
C GLY A 183 17.57 -2.47 9.22
N ILE A 184 18.30 -3.53 8.86
CA ILE A 184 19.00 -4.41 9.80
C ILE A 184 20.13 -3.64 10.49
#